data_AF-A0A7C2L6W8-F1
#
_entry.id   AF-A0A7C2L6W8-F1
#
_cell.length_a   1.000
_cell.length_b   1.000
_cell.length_c   1.000
_cell.angle_alpha   90.00
_cell.angle_beta   90.00
_cell.angle_gamma   90.00
#
_symmetry.space_group_name_H-M   'P 1'
#
loop_
_entity.id
_entity.type
_entity.pdbx_description
1 polymer ?
#
loop_
_entity_poly.entity_id
_entity_poly.type
_entity_poly.pdbx_seq_one_letter_code
_entity_poly.pdbx_strand_id
1 'polypeptide(L)'
;MEVRKRRPVERLDRNTLESVSSRLAEEILARLEEALDDSLEEASVNVRVSDEWPYLLEVEVFARTRYPRKGVEEVLQRVLDGALEELEALLGEELKQGSNSAARGSAREGSEAGASGANLRL
;
A
#
# COMPACT_ATOMS: atom_id res chain seq x y z
N MET A 1 -14.52 -16.53 14.15
CA MET A 1 -14.87 -15.12 14.43
C MET A 1 -14.43 -14.31 13.23
N GLU A 2 -15.18 -13.29 12.85
CA GLU A 2 -14.93 -12.54 11.61
C GLU A 2 -15.06 -11.04 11.86
N VAL A 3 -14.14 -10.27 11.31
CA VAL A 3 -14.22 -8.80 11.26
C VAL A 3 -13.99 -8.33 9.83
N ARG A 4 -14.61 -7.20 9.49
CA ARG A 4 -14.51 -6.61 8.15
C ARG A 4 -14.38 -5.10 8.24
N LYS A 5 -13.49 -4.53 7.44
CA LYS A 5 -13.42 -3.09 7.20
C LYS A 5 -13.35 -2.75 5.73
N ARG A 6 -13.83 -1.55 5.44
CA ARG A 6 -13.84 -0.93 4.11
C ARG A 6 -13.17 0.42 4.22
N ARG A 7 -12.25 0.71 3.30
CA ARG A 7 -11.57 2.00 3.20
C ARG A 7 -11.59 2.50 1.75
N PRO A 8 -11.87 3.80 1.54
CA PRO A 8 -11.63 4.41 0.25
C PRO A 8 -10.13 4.42 -0.03
N VAL A 9 -9.75 4.08 -1.25
CA VAL A 9 -8.36 4.13 -1.71
C VAL A 9 -8.27 4.93 -3.00
N GLU A 10 -7.08 5.40 -3.34
CA GLU A 10 -6.85 5.96 -4.66
C GLU A 10 -6.87 4.86 -5.73
N ARG A 11 -6.94 5.27 -6.99
CA ARG A 11 -6.87 4.34 -8.11
C ARG A 11 -5.48 3.71 -8.15
N LEU A 12 -5.39 2.43 -7.81
CA LEU A 12 -4.19 1.63 -8.00
C LEU A 12 -4.26 0.92 -9.36
N ASP A 13 -3.12 0.79 -10.03
CA ASP A 13 -3.03 -0.15 -11.16
C ASP A 13 -3.07 -1.59 -10.64
N ARG A 14 -3.40 -2.53 -11.54
CA ARG A 14 -3.58 -3.94 -11.18
C ARG A 14 -2.36 -4.55 -10.50
N ASN A 15 -1.14 -4.20 -10.92
CA ASN A 15 0.09 -4.79 -10.38
C ASN A 15 0.35 -4.27 -8.96
N THR A 16 0.25 -2.94 -8.78
CA THR A 16 0.33 -2.31 -7.46
C THR A 16 -0.73 -2.86 -6.51
N LEU A 17 -1.95 -3.05 -6.99
CA LEU A 17 -3.06 -3.59 -6.23
C LEU A 17 -2.82 -5.03 -5.77
N GLU A 18 -2.37 -5.91 -6.66
CA GLU A 18 -2.01 -7.31 -6.32
C GLU A 18 -0.85 -7.36 -5.30
N SER A 19 0.16 -6.50 -5.48
CA SER A 19 1.29 -6.40 -4.55
C SER A 19 0.85 -5.93 -3.17
N VAL A 20 0.07 -4.84 -3.11
CA VAL A 20 -0.50 -4.29 -1.88
C VAL A 20 -1.42 -5.28 -1.19
N SER A 21 -2.31 -5.94 -1.92
CA SER A 21 -3.24 -6.90 -1.34
C SER A 21 -2.54 -8.11 -0.74
N SER A 22 -1.51 -8.62 -1.43
CA SER A 22 -0.75 -9.78 -0.97
C SER A 22 0.03 -9.43 0.29
N ARG A 23 0.75 -8.30 0.25
CA ARG A 23 1.53 -7.81 1.40
C ARG A 23 0.65 -7.51 2.62
N LEU A 24 -0.52 -6.90 2.40
CA LEU A 24 -1.46 -6.61 3.48
C LEU A 24 -2.00 -7.91 4.11
N ALA A 25 -2.34 -8.90 3.29
CA ALA A 25 -2.81 -10.19 3.79
C ALA A 25 -1.74 -10.90 4.63
N GLU A 26 -0.49 -10.93 4.15
CA GLU A 26 0.65 -11.51 4.88
C GLU A 26 0.90 -10.80 6.21
N GLU A 27 0.91 -9.47 6.21
CA GLU A 27 1.13 -8.67 7.42
C GLU A 27 0.03 -8.91 8.47
N ILE A 28 -1.23 -8.95 8.04
CA ILE A 28 -2.36 -9.23 8.94
C ILE A 28 -2.22 -10.65 9.52
N LEU A 29 -1.91 -11.65 8.70
CA LEU A 29 -1.73 -13.03 9.17
C LEU A 29 -0.62 -13.12 10.22
N ALA A 30 0.54 -12.52 9.95
CA ALA A 30 1.67 -12.52 10.88
C ALA A 30 1.31 -11.89 12.24
N ARG A 31 0.57 -10.76 12.23
CA ARG A 31 0.10 -10.11 13.47
C ARG A 31 -0.94 -10.93 14.22
N LEU A 32 -1.79 -11.68 13.52
CA LEU A 32 -2.75 -12.58 14.17
C LEU A 32 -2.04 -13.76 14.82
N GLU A 33 -1.05 -14.34 14.14
CA GLU A 33 -0.20 -15.38 14.72
C GLU A 33 0.52 -14.86 15.97
N GLU A 34 1.08 -13.65 15.94
CA GLU A 34 1.73 -13.05 17.12
C GLU A 34 0.74 -12.76 18.27
N ALA A 35 -0.45 -12.22 17.95
CA ALA A 35 -1.40 -11.81 18.98
C ALA A 35 -2.17 -12.98 19.62
N LEU A 36 -2.44 -14.03 18.84
CA LEU A 36 -3.21 -15.20 19.25
C LEU A 36 -2.34 -16.40 19.60
N ASP A 37 -1.11 -16.45 19.12
CA ASP A 37 -0.07 -17.42 19.46
C ASP A 37 -0.60 -18.87 19.36
N ASP A 38 -0.26 -19.76 20.28
CA ASP A 38 -0.72 -21.15 20.33
C ASP A 38 -2.25 -21.30 20.43
N SER A 39 -2.97 -20.21 20.69
CA SER A 39 -4.44 -20.22 20.72
C SER A 39 -5.05 -20.15 19.31
N LEU A 40 -4.30 -19.73 18.29
CA LEU A 40 -4.79 -19.66 16.93
C LEU A 40 -4.86 -21.07 16.33
N GLU A 41 -6.04 -21.44 15.84
CA GLU A 41 -6.26 -22.72 15.16
C GLU A 41 -6.29 -22.55 13.64
N GLU A 42 -6.94 -21.48 13.18
CA GLU A 42 -7.14 -21.20 11.77
C GLU A 42 -7.27 -19.68 11.59
N ALA A 43 -6.62 -19.12 10.57
CA ALA A 43 -6.79 -17.73 10.16
C ALA A 43 -6.94 -17.66 8.63
N SER A 44 -7.78 -16.73 8.18
CA SER A 44 -7.94 -16.42 6.76
C SER A 44 -8.13 -14.93 6.59
N VAL A 45 -7.50 -14.37 5.56
CA VAL A 45 -7.59 -12.96 5.20
C VAL A 45 -8.03 -12.86 3.75
N ASN A 46 -9.10 -12.13 3.49
CA ASN A 46 -9.61 -11.85 2.16
C ASN A 46 -9.52 -10.36 1.89
N VAL A 47 -8.71 -9.98 0.91
CA VAL A 47 -8.54 -8.61 0.48
C VAL A 47 -9.20 -8.45 -0.90
N ARG A 48 -10.14 -7.51 -1.01
CA ARG A 48 -10.85 -7.20 -2.25
C ARG A 48 -10.71 -5.72 -2.54
N VAL A 49 -10.51 -5.38 -3.80
CA VAL A 49 -10.49 -3.99 -4.24
C VAL A 49 -11.50 -3.82 -5.36
N SER A 50 -12.38 -2.83 -5.21
CA SER A 50 -13.33 -2.47 -6.27
C SER A 50 -12.60 -1.73 -7.39
N ASP A 51 -12.89 -2.15 -8.62
CA ASP A 51 -12.43 -1.56 -9.87
C ASP A 51 -13.34 -0.41 -10.35
N GLU A 52 -14.49 -0.22 -9.71
CA GLU A 52 -15.44 0.85 -9.99
C GLU A 52 -15.25 2.02 -9.02
N TRP A 53 -15.45 3.25 -9.49
CA TRP A 53 -15.38 4.43 -8.63
C TRP A 53 -16.64 4.53 -7.76
N PRO A 54 -16.53 4.77 -6.44
CA PRO A 54 -15.29 4.98 -5.67
C PRO A 54 -14.50 3.69 -5.45
N TYR A 55 -13.19 3.75 -5.63
CA TYR A 55 -12.30 2.61 -5.40
C TYR A 55 -12.28 2.27 -3.91
N LEU A 56 -12.69 1.05 -3.58
CA LEU A 56 -12.84 0.59 -2.20
C LEU A 56 -11.95 -0.61 -1.96
N LEU A 57 -11.10 -0.52 -0.94
CA LEU A 57 -10.41 -1.65 -0.35
C LEU A 57 -11.29 -2.24 0.75
N GLU A 58 -11.63 -3.51 0.61
CA GLU A 58 -12.35 -4.30 1.59
C GLU A 58 -11.43 -5.41 2.12
N VAL A 59 -11.26 -5.44 3.43
CA VAL A 59 -10.47 -6.45 4.11
C VAL A 59 -11.37 -7.19 5.08
N GLU A 60 -11.46 -8.49 4.90
CA GLU A 60 -12.21 -9.42 5.74
C GLU A 60 -11.22 -10.38 6.38
N VAL A 61 -11.31 -10.53 7.70
CA VAL A 61 -10.41 -11.37 8.48
C VAL A 61 -11.23 -12.32 9.31
N PHE A 62 -10.94 -13.60 9.13
CA PHE A 62 -11.48 -14.68 9.91
C PHE A 62 -10.37 -15.26 10.79
N ALA A 63 -10.70 -15.53 12.05
CA ALA A 63 -9.87 -16.33 12.93
C ALA A 63 -10.71 -17.29 13.78
N ARG A 64 -10.18 -18.49 13.98
CA ARG A 64 -10.69 -19.51 14.90
C ARG A 64 -9.63 -19.80 15.94
N THR A 65 -10.04 -19.82 17.21
CA THR A 65 -9.14 -20.16 18.30
C THR A 65 -9.40 -21.59 18.79
N ARG A 66 -8.33 -22.30 19.15
CA ARG A 66 -8.38 -23.67 19.68
C ARG A 66 -9.16 -23.77 21.00
N TYR A 67 -9.11 -22.71 21.81
CA TYR A 67 -9.82 -22.59 23.08
C TYR A 67 -10.69 -21.33 23.11
N PRO A 68 -11.79 -21.31 23.90
CA PRO A 68 -12.59 -20.11 24.07
C PRO A 68 -11.76 -18.98 24.70
N ARG A 69 -11.53 -17.90 23.94
CA ARG A 69 -10.80 -16.72 24.41
C ARG A 69 -11.71 -15.50 24.31
N LYS A 70 -11.80 -14.74 25.40
CA LYS A 70 -12.55 -13.47 25.41
C LYS A 70 -11.75 -12.41 24.65
N GLY A 71 -12.45 -11.57 23.93
CA GLY A 71 -11.91 -10.40 23.25
C GLY A 71 -11.08 -10.65 22.00
N VAL A 72 -11.23 -11.83 21.38
CA VAL A 72 -10.62 -12.12 20.08
C VAL A 72 -11.12 -11.16 19.00
N GLU A 73 -12.37 -10.68 19.09
CA GLU A 73 -12.91 -9.68 18.16
C GLU A 73 -12.17 -8.34 18.28
N GLU A 74 -11.88 -7.87 19.50
CA GLU A 74 -11.14 -6.62 19.72
C GLU A 74 -9.69 -6.75 19.25
N VAL A 75 -9.09 -7.93 19.41
CA VAL A 75 -7.77 -8.24 18.84
C VAL A 75 -7.80 -8.16 17.32
N LEU A 76 -8.77 -8.84 16.70
CA LEU A 76 -8.96 -8.81 15.24
C LEU A 76 -9.15 -7.38 14.73
N GLN A 77 -9.99 -6.58 15.39
CA GLN A 77 -10.19 -5.17 15.03
C GLN A 77 -8.90 -4.34 15.15
N ARG A 78 -8.13 -4.52 16.22
CA ARG A 78 -6.86 -3.80 16.43
C ARG A 78 -5.81 -4.15 15.38
N VAL A 79 -5.67 -5.43 15.07
CA VAL A 79 -4.75 -5.90 14.02
C VAL A 79 -5.14 -5.29 12.68
N LEU A 80 -6.43 -5.30 12.36
CA LEU A 80 -6.94 -4.73 11.12
C LEU A 80 -6.72 -3.21 11.05
N ASP A 81 -6.93 -2.47 12.15
CA ASP A 81 -6.68 -1.04 12.21
C ASP A 81 -5.22 -0.70 11.96
N GLY A 82 -4.30 -1.35 12.68
CA GLY A 82 -2.87 -1.09 12.50
C GLY A 82 -2.37 -1.42 11.10
N ALA A 83 -2.86 -2.51 10.49
CA ALA A 83 -2.48 -2.88 9.13
C ALA A 83 -3.01 -1.87 8.08
N LEU A 84 -4.21 -1.32 8.29
CA LEU A 84 -4.76 -0.30 7.40
C LEU A 84 -4.06 1.05 7.55
N GLU A 85 -3.68 1.45 8.78
CA GLU A 85 -2.91 2.68 9.01
C GLU A 85 -1.53 2.64 8.33
N GLU A 86 -0.84 1.50 8.40
CA GLU A 86 0.43 1.32 7.70
C GLU A 86 0.28 1.30 6.19
N LEU A 87 -0.82 0.75 5.68
CA LEU A 87 -1.11 0.81 4.27
C LEU A 87 -1.32 2.26 3.79
N GLU A 88 -2.07 3.06 4.54
CA GLU A 88 -2.26 4.49 4.23
C GLU A 88 -0.92 5.24 4.22
N ALA A 89 -0.01 4.91 5.14
CA ALA A 89 1.34 5.48 5.15
C ALA A 89 2.14 5.09 3.90
N LEU A 90 2.16 3.80 3.53
CA LEU A 90 2.87 3.29 2.35
C LEU A 90 2.34 3.90 1.04
N LEU A 91 1.02 3.93 0.86
CA LEU A 91 0.39 4.54 -0.31
C LEU A 91 0.67 6.05 -0.37
N GLY A 92 0.64 6.74 0.78
CA GLY A 92 1.01 8.15 0.88
C GLY A 92 2.48 8.43 0.54
N GLU A 93 3.38 7.46 0.72
CA GLU A 93 4.80 7.56 0.34
C GLU A 93 5.04 7.26 -1.15
N GLU A 94 4.38 6.25 -1.73
CA GLU A 94 4.52 5.92 -3.17
C GLU A 94 4.06 7.06 -4.07
N LEU A 95 2.96 7.75 -3.70
CA LEU A 95 2.45 8.90 -4.44
C LEU A 95 3.43 10.09 -4.45
N LYS A 96 4.25 10.24 -3.41
CA LYS A 96 5.31 11.25 -3.35
C LYS A 96 6.51 10.88 -4.23
N GLN A 97 6.83 9.60 -4.36
CA GLN A 97 7.95 9.15 -5.20
C GLN A 97 7.63 9.22 -6.71
N GLY A 98 6.38 8.95 -7.10
CA GLY A 98 5.93 9.11 -8.50
C GLY A 98 5.99 10.54 -9.03
N SER A 99 5.90 11.56 -8.16
CA SER A 99 6.03 12.97 -8.56
C SER A 99 7.48 13.43 -8.80
N ASN A 100 8.49 12.67 -8.34
CA ASN A 100 9.89 13.11 -8.42
C ASN A 100 10.62 12.63 -9.69
N SER A 101 10.00 11.73 -10.47
CA SER A 101 10.56 11.25 -11.75
C SER A 101 10.17 12.14 -12.95
N ALA A 102 9.08 12.92 -12.86
CA ALA A 102 8.65 13.84 -13.91
C ALA A 102 9.49 15.14 -13.97
N ALA A 103 10.18 15.53 -12.89
CA ALA A 103 10.92 16.79 -12.82
C ALA A 103 12.35 16.73 -13.40
N ARG A 104 12.85 15.55 -13.80
CA ARG A 104 14.23 15.40 -14.35
C ARG A 104 14.33 15.50 -15.88
N GLY A 105 13.20 15.68 -16.58
CA GLY A 105 13.14 15.69 -18.04
C GLY A 105 12.79 17.04 -18.66
N SER A 106 13.35 18.17 -18.20
CA SER A 106 13.19 19.47 -18.88
C SER A 106 14.23 20.49 -18.41
N ALA A 107 15.51 20.25 -18.71
CA ALA A 107 16.53 21.29 -18.69
C ALA A 107 17.72 20.90 -19.57
N ARG A 108 17.57 21.05 -20.90
CA ARG A 108 18.64 21.44 -21.85
C ARG A 108 18.09 21.50 -23.28
N GLU A 109 17.25 22.50 -23.53
CA GLU A 109 17.23 23.19 -24.82
C GLU A 109 17.28 24.69 -24.53
N GLY A 110 18.19 25.38 -25.20
CA GLY A 110 18.29 26.84 -25.16
C GLY A 110 19.61 27.38 -24.59
N SER A 111 20.65 27.45 -25.43
CA SER A 111 21.47 28.67 -25.56
C SER A 111 22.33 28.58 -26.80
N GLU A 112 21.80 29.15 -27.88
CA GLU A 112 22.57 29.66 -29.00
C GLU A 112 23.49 30.82 -28.54
N ALA A 113 24.52 31.03 -29.35
CA ALA A 113 25.37 32.23 -29.48
C ALA A 113 26.56 32.39 -28.50
N GLY A 114 27.77 32.34 -29.07
CA GLY A 114 28.94 32.95 -28.45
C GLY A 114 30.29 32.46 -28.96
N ALA A 115 30.81 33.16 -29.97
CA ALA A 115 32.24 33.36 -30.25
C ALA A 115 33.11 32.16 -30.69
N SER A 116 33.49 32.16 -31.96
CA SER A 116 34.91 31.91 -32.30
C SER A 116 35.33 32.83 -33.43
N GLY A 117 36.10 33.85 -33.06
CA GLY A 117 36.80 34.69 -34.00
C GLY A 117 38.01 33.96 -34.57
N ALA A 118 38.17 34.01 -35.88
CA ALA A 118 39.45 33.87 -36.52
C ALA A 118 39.60 35.04 -37.51
N ASN A 119 40.46 35.99 -37.11
CA ASN A 119 41.22 36.84 -38.03
C ASN A 119 41.86 35.95 -39.12
N LEU A 120 42.04 36.35 -40.37
CA LEU A 120 42.79 37.52 -40.81
C LEU A 120 42.58 37.71 -42.34
N ARG A 121 42.44 38.96 -42.77
CA ARG A 121 42.49 39.38 -44.19
C ARG A 121 43.95 39.50 -44.66
N LEU A 122 44.24 39.00 -45.86
CA LEU A 122 44.84 39.67 -47.04
C LEU A 122 45.52 38.65 -47.94
#